data_AF-A0A2G1YMH1-F1
#
_entry.id   AF-A0A2G1YMH1-F1
#
_cell.length_a   1.000
_cell.length_b   1.000
_cell.length_c   1.000
_cell.angle_alpha   90.00
_cell.angle_beta   90.00
_cell.angle_gamma   90.00
#
_symmetry.space_group_name_H-M   'P 1'
#
loop_
_entity.id
_entity.type
_entity.pdbx_description
1 polymer ?
#
loop_
_entity_poly.entity_id
_entity_poly.type
_entity_poly.pdbx_seq_one_letter_code
_entity_poly.pdbx_strand_id
1 'polypeptide(L)'
;MQKAYKLSIIYYLVFSLLLIASAVMLFEYKIGFSYEGVLDYYLGNEDKFIPAKSTSGLLKIALPHIFSFGLISMVLLHFLVFTKLRYKKSTLTVIYLTFLSAALEIFTPMLIVNGFEFAALLKLLSFFVFLTLILYISWLLFHSIIHD
;
A
#
# COMPACT_ATOMS: atom_id res chain seq x y z
N MET A 1 -27.60 -0.12 6.07
CA MET A 1 -26.94 -1.44 5.78
C MET A 1 -27.42 -2.55 6.72
N GLN A 2 -27.40 -3.83 6.30
CA GLN A 2 -27.70 -4.98 7.18
C GLN A 2 -26.65 -5.15 8.31
N LYS A 3 -27.05 -5.66 9.48
CA LYS A 3 -26.17 -5.80 10.66
C LYS A 3 -24.94 -6.68 10.39
N ALA A 4 -25.13 -7.82 9.74
CA ALA A 4 -24.03 -8.74 9.40
C ALA A 4 -22.96 -8.07 8.54
N TYR A 5 -23.38 -7.24 7.57
CA TYR A 5 -22.48 -6.52 6.70
C TYR A 5 -21.66 -5.45 7.43
N LYS A 6 -22.30 -4.68 8.34
CA LYS A 6 -21.60 -3.70 9.19
C LYS A 6 -20.52 -4.39 10.04
N LEU A 7 -20.83 -5.55 10.60
CA LEU A 7 -19.91 -6.32 11.41
C LEU A 7 -18.70 -6.82 10.61
N SER A 8 -18.93 -7.34 9.39
CA SER A 8 -17.86 -7.76 8.48
C SER A 8 -16.91 -6.62 8.14
N ILE A 9 -17.45 -5.42 7.85
CA ILE A 9 -16.62 -4.24 7.58
C ILE A 9 -15.78 -3.88 8.82
N ILE A 10 -16.39 -3.82 10.01
CA ILE A 10 -15.67 -3.45 11.24
C ILE A 10 -14.49 -4.39 11.49
N TYR A 11 -14.70 -5.71 11.47
CA TYR A 11 -13.61 -6.66 11.67
C TYR A 11 -12.53 -6.52 10.59
N TYR A 12 -12.94 -6.38 9.33
CA TYR A 12 -12.00 -6.20 8.24
C TYR A 12 -11.17 -4.92 8.38
N LEU A 13 -11.77 -3.80 8.82
CA LEU A 13 -11.08 -2.55 9.10
C LEU A 13 -10.07 -2.70 10.24
N VAL A 14 -10.44 -3.36 11.34
CA VAL A 14 -9.52 -3.61 12.47
C VAL A 14 -8.29 -4.38 12.01
N PHE A 15 -8.48 -5.50 11.31
CA PHE A 15 -7.35 -6.28 10.79
C PHE A 15 -6.54 -5.53 9.73
N SER A 16 -7.19 -4.73 8.89
CA SER A 16 -6.50 -3.87 7.91
C SER A 16 -5.62 -2.83 8.59
N LEU A 17 -6.10 -2.18 9.66
CA LEU A 17 -5.32 -1.21 10.42
C LEU A 17 -4.12 -1.86 11.12
N LEU A 18 -4.29 -3.06 11.69
CA LEU A 18 -3.17 -3.82 12.26
C LEU A 18 -2.11 -4.17 11.20
N LEU A 19 -2.55 -4.60 10.02
CA LEU A 19 -1.66 -4.89 8.89
C LEU A 19 -0.91 -3.63 8.44
N ILE A 20 -1.61 -2.51 8.28
CA ILE A 20 -1.03 -1.22 7.86
C ILE A 20 -0.02 -0.73 8.89
N ALA A 21 -0.36 -0.72 10.18
CA ALA A 21 0.54 -0.31 11.24
C ALA A 21 1.82 -1.17 11.25
N SER A 22 1.66 -2.49 11.13
CA SER A 22 2.79 -3.42 11.04
C SER A 22 3.67 -3.16 9.81
N ALA A 23 3.04 -2.89 8.66
CA ALA A 23 3.74 -2.58 7.42
C ALA A 23 4.53 -1.26 7.51
N VAL A 24 3.95 -0.21 8.11
CA VAL A 24 4.63 1.08 8.31
C VAL A 24 5.83 0.92 9.24
N MET A 25 5.67 0.23 10.37
CA MET A 25 6.78 -0.04 11.30
C MET A 25 7.90 -0.84 10.62
N LEU A 26 7.55 -1.85 9.83
CA LEU A 26 8.54 -2.63 9.09
C LEU A 26 9.24 -1.83 7.99
N PHE A 27 8.51 -0.93 7.32
CA PHE A 27 9.08 -0.05 6.31
C PHE A 27 10.10 0.91 6.93
N GLU A 28 9.74 1.58 8.02
CA GLU A 28 10.65 2.46 8.76
C GLU A 28 11.87 1.70 9.26
N TYR A 29 11.67 0.54 9.89
CA TYR A 29 12.75 -0.22 10.51
C TYR A 29 13.73 -0.82 9.49
N LYS A 30 13.25 -1.27 8.32
CA LYS A 30 14.09 -1.94 7.31
C LYS A 30 14.67 -0.98 6.26
N ILE A 31 13.90 0.04 5.86
CA ILE A 31 14.21 0.90 4.72
C ILE A 31 14.39 2.34 5.18
N GLY A 32 13.50 2.81 6.05
CA GLY A 32 13.46 4.20 6.48
C GLY A 32 12.69 5.10 5.51
N PHE A 33 12.42 6.33 5.94
CA PHE A 33 11.66 7.33 5.17
C PHE A 33 12.53 8.36 4.44
N SER A 34 13.86 8.16 4.40
CA SER A 34 14.79 9.02 3.67
C SER A 34 15.11 8.44 2.30
N TYR A 35 15.49 9.34 1.38
CA TYR A 35 15.95 8.96 0.05
C TYR A 35 17.17 8.03 0.12
N GLU A 36 18.13 8.38 0.96
CA GLU A 36 19.37 7.64 1.18
C GLU A 36 19.08 6.26 1.80
N GLY A 37 18.13 6.15 2.72
CA GLY A 37 17.75 4.87 3.33
C GLY A 37 17.18 3.90 2.30
N VAL A 38 16.37 4.40 1.36
CA VAL A 38 15.86 3.61 0.23
C VAL A 38 16.99 3.14 -0.68
N LEU A 39 17.93 4.02 -1.04
CA LEU A 39 19.07 3.65 -1.86
C LEU A 39 19.96 2.62 -1.16
N ASP A 40 20.34 2.86 0.09
CA ASP A 40 21.15 1.94 0.89
C ASP A 40 20.50 0.55 0.98
N TYR A 41 19.18 0.48 1.15
CA TYR A 41 18.46 -0.78 1.25
C TYR A 41 18.44 -1.58 -0.07
N TYR A 42 18.29 -0.91 -1.22
CA TYR A 42 18.14 -1.56 -2.52
C TYR A 42 19.46 -1.75 -3.26
N LEU A 43 20.30 -0.72 -3.32
CA LEU A 43 21.60 -0.71 -3.98
C LEU A 43 22.73 -1.24 -3.09
N GLY A 44 22.50 -1.35 -1.78
CA GLY A 44 23.51 -1.73 -0.82
C GLY A 44 24.32 -0.52 -0.33
N ASN A 45 25.07 -0.73 0.75
CA ASN A 45 25.96 0.26 1.31
C ASN A 45 27.08 -0.48 2.06
N GLU A 46 28.32 -0.33 1.58
CA GLU A 46 29.49 -1.04 2.13
C GLU A 46 29.83 -0.58 3.55
N ASP A 47 29.75 0.73 3.83
CA ASP A 47 30.03 1.32 5.14
C ASP A 47 29.06 0.81 6.22
N LYS A 48 27.83 0.47 5.81
CA LYS A 48 26.78 -0.09 6.68
C LYS A 48 26.68 -1.62 6.60
N PHE A 49 27.56 -2.27 5.85
CA PHE A 49 27.54 -3.72 5.60
C PHE A 49 26.20 -4.23 5.05
N ILE A 50 25.52 -3.44 4.21
CA ILE A 50 24.24 -3.78 3.60
C ILE A 50 24.48 -4.32 2.18
N PRO A 51 24.11 -5.58 1.88
CA PRO A 51 24.24 -6.11 0.54
C PRO A 51 23.13 -5.60 -0.40
N ALA A 52 23.51 -5.32 -1.64
CA ALA A 52 22.58 -4.97 -2.72
C ALA A 52 21.51 -6.06 -2.94
N LYS A 53 20.29 -5.65 -3.29
CA LYS A 53 19.21 -6.61 -3.62
C LYS A 53 19.36 -7.12 -5.05
N SER A 54 19.21 -8.42 -5.22
CA SER A 54 19.13 -9.04 -6.55
C SER A 54 17.70 -8.96 -7.10
N THR A 55 17.57 -8.96 -8.43
CA THR A 55 16.27 -9.01 -9.13
C THR A 55 15.44 -10.23 -8.72
N SER A 56 16.08 -11.38 -8.51
CA SER A 56 15.40 -12.60 -8.04
C SER A 56 14.91 -12.46 -6.58
N GLY A 57 15.69 -11.78 -5.73
CA GLY A 57 15.28 -11.43 -4.37
C GLY A 57 14.07 -10.50 -4.37
N LEU A 58 14.06 -9.48 -5.22
CA LEU A 58 12.93 -8.58 -5.39
C LEU A 58 11.68 -9.30 -5.89
N LEU A 59 11.80 -10.22 -6.84
CA LEU A 59 10.66 -10.97 -7.36
C LEU A 59 10.01 -11.86 -6.28
N LYS A 60 10.83 -12.49 -5.42
CA LYS A 60 10.34 -13.27 -4.27
C LYS A 60 9.56 -12.43 -3.27
N ILE A 61 9.91 -11.14 -3.13
CA ILE A 61 9.18 -10.19 -2.29
C ILE A 61 7.91 -9.72 -3.02
N ALA A 62 8.00 -9.39 -4.31
CA ALA A 62 6.89 -8.87 -5.08
C ALA A 62 5.70 -9.84 -5.18
N LEU A 63 5.95 -11.15 -5.31
CA LEU A 63 4.89 -12.17 -5.43
C LEU A 63 3.84 -12.12 -4.31
N PRO A 64 4.19 -12.25 -3.01
CA PRO A 64 3.23 -12.12 -1.93
C PRO A 64 2.67 -10.69 -1.79
N HIS A 65 3.38 -9.66 -2.24
CA HIS A 65 2.89 -8.28 -2.24
C HIS A 65 1.78 -8.07 -3.28
N ILE A 66 1.92 -8.58 -4.50
CA ILE A 66 0.88 -8.49 -5.54
C ILE A 66 -0.44 -9.06 -5.01
N PHE A 67 -0.39 -10.22 -4.35
CA PHE A 67 -1.58 -10.82 -3.74
C PHE A 67 -2.12 -9.97 -2.59
N SER A 68 -1.27 -9.57 -1.64
CA SER A 68 -1.71 -8.87 -0.42
C SER A 68 -2.25 -7.47 -0.72
N PHE A 69 -1.57 -6.71 -1.58
CA PHE A 69 -2.00 -5.37 -2.02
C PHE A 69 -3.26 -5.48 -2.88
N GLY A 70 -3.30 -6.43 -3.81
CA GLY A 70 -4.48 -6.67 -4.64
C GLY A 70 -5.71 -7.02 -3.78
N LEU A 71 -5.55 -7.91 -2.80
CA LEU A 71 -6.64 -8.34 -1.93
C LEU A 71 -7.13 -7.21 -1.01
N ILE A 72 -6.22 -6.48 -0.35
CA ILE A 72 -6.62 -5.40 0.57
C ILE A 72 -7.35 -4.29 -0.18
N SER A 73 -6.82 -3.87 -1.32
CA SER A 73 -7.45 -2.84 -2.15
C SER A 73 -8.78 -3.31 -2.70
N MET A 74 -8.87 -4.54 -3.22
CA MET A 74 -10.09 -5.08 -3.78
C MET A 74 -11.20 -5.15 -2.74
N VAL A 75 -10.95 -5.71 -1.54
CA VAL A 75 -11.99 -5.88 -0.53
C VAL A 75 -12.48 -4.53 0.02
N LEU A 76 -11.57 -3.59 0.31
CA LEU A 76 -11.96 -2.24 0.76
C LEU A 76 -12.81 -1.51 -0.29
N LEU A 77 -12.36 -1.51 -1.54
CA LEU A 77 -13.07 -0.85 -2.64
C LEU A 77 -14.40 -1.56 -2.95
N HIS A 78 -14.43 -2.89 -2.85
CA HIS A 78 -15.64 -3.69 -3.02
C HIS A 78 -16.71 -3.31 -1.99
N PHE A 79 -16.34 -3.15 -0.72
CA PHE A 79 -17.29 -2.68 0.28
C PHE A 79 -17.82 -1.27 -0.02
N LEU A 80 -17.01 -0.40 -0.61
CA LEU A 80 -17.42 0.96 -0.95
C LEU A 80 -18.57 0.98 -1.98
N VAL A 81 -18.66 -0.04 -2.85
CA VAL A 81 -19.73 -0.18 -3.86
C VAL A 81 -21.12 -0.45 -3.24
N PHE A 82 -21.20 -0.91 -1.99
CA PHE A 82 -22.48 -1.09 -1.28
C PHE A 82 -22.89 0.12 -0.45
N THR A 83 -22.09 1.18 -0.46
CA THR A 83 -22.42 2.45 0.19
C THR A 83 -23.11 3.40 -0.79
N LYS A 84 -23.60 4.54 -0.30
CA LYS A 84 -24.13 5.62 -1.17
C LYS A 84 -23.09 6.22 -2.13
N LEU A 85 -21.80 5.86 -2.00
CA LEU A 85 -20.71 6.39 -2.82
C LEU A 85 -20.54 5.67 -4.17
N ARG A 86 -21.24 4.57 -4.42
CA ARG A 86 -21.03 3.67 -5.57
C ARG A 86 -21.01 4.32 -6.96
N TYR A 87 -21.77 5.39 -7.17
CA TYR A 87 -21.89 6.06 -8.48
C TYR A 87 -21.19 7.41 -8.56
N LYS A 88 -20.42 7.79 -7.54
CA LYS A 88 -19.69 9.05 -7.56
C LYS A 88 -18.45 8.91 -8.45
N LYS A 89 -18.18 9.90 -9.30
CA LYS A 89 -16.94 9.96 -10.10
C LYS A 89 -15.68 9.86 -9.24
N SER A 90 -15.73 10.44 -8.04
CA SER A 90 -14.65 10.36 -7.05
C SER A 90 -14.29 8.91 -6.67
N THR A 91 -15.28 8.01 -6.61
CA THR A 91 -15.06 6.59 -6.31
C THR A 91 -14.22 5.93 -7.41
N LEU A 92 -14.50 6.23 -8.68
CA LEU A 92 -13.69 5.71 -9.80
C LEU A 92 -12.25 6.22 -9.72
N THR A 93 -12.06 7.51 -9.44
CA THR A 93 -10.72 8.09 -9.26
C THR A 93 -9.96 7.39 -8.14
N VAL A 94 -10.60 7.16 -6.99
CA VAL A 94 -9.99 6.48 -5.85
C VAL A 94 -9.60 5.04 -6.21
N ILE A 95 -10.44 4.31 -6.95
CA ILE A 95 -10.13 2.95 -7.43
C ILE A 95 -8.85 2.96 -8.27
N TYR A 96 -8.80 3.80 -9.31
CA TYR A 96 -7.64 3.86 -10.21
C TYR A 96 -6.36 4.29 -9.47
N LEU A 97 -6.43 5.32 -8.63
CA LEU A 97 -5.28 5.78 -7.86
C LEU A 97 -4.77 4.73 -6.88
N THR A 98 -5.66 3.94 -6.27
CA THR A 98 -5.28 2.89 -5.32
C THR A 98 -4.49 1.79 -6.02
N PHE A 99 -4.99 1.27 -7.15
CA PHE A 99 -4.28 0.23 -7.89
C PHE A 99 -3.00 0.73 -8.56
N LEU A 100 -2.99 1.98 -9.04
CA LEU A 100 -1.79 2.58 -9.62
C LEU A 100 -0.70 2.76 -8.57
N SER A 101 -1.03 3.33 -7.41
CA SER A 101 -0.06 3.51 -6.32
C SER A 101 0.44 2.17 -5.78
N ALA A 102 -0.42 1.15 -5.65
CA ALA A 102 -0.01 -0.21 -5.30
C ALA A 102 1.00 -0.80 -6.31
N ALA A 103 0.72 -0.67 -7.61
CA ALA A 103 1.63 -1.16 -8.64
C ALA A 103 2.99 -0.44 -8.60
N LEU A 104 2.97 0.89 -8.45
CA LEU A 104 4.20 1.67 -8.29
C LEU A 104 4.98 1.23 -7.05
N GLU A 105 4.33 1.02 -5.92
CA GLU A 105 4.97 0.57 -4.67
C GLU A 105 5.73 -0.76 -4.88
N ILE A 106 5.10 -1.71 -5.57
CA ILE A 106 5.62 -3.06 -5.81
C ILE A 106 6.75 -3.07 -6.83
N PHE A 107 6.62 -2.33 -7.94
CA PHE A 107 7.52 -2.45 -9.08
C PHE A 107 8.64 -1.41 -9.13
N THR A 108 8.50 -0.29 -8.42
CA THR A 108 9.57 0.73 -8.32
C THR A 108 10.93 0.17 -7.84
N PRO A 109 11.00 -0.78 -6.88
CA PRO A 109 12.25 -1.44 -6.52
C PRO A 109 13.04 -2.04 -7.69
N MET A 110 12.35 -2.56 -8.72
CA MET A 110 13.02 -3.08 -9.90
C MET A 110 13.71 -1.97 -10.70
N LEU A 111 13.14 -0.77 -10.74
CA LEU A 111 13.78 0.38 -11.41
C LEU A 111 15.03 0.81 -10.66
N ILE A 112 14.98 0.85 -9.31
CA ILE A 112 16.11 1.25 -8.47
C ILE A 112 17.32 0.33 -8.73
N VAL A 113 17.12 -0.99 -8.65
CA VAL A 113 18.22 -1.97 -8.85
C VAL A 113 18.76 -1.96 -10.29
N ASN A 114 18.00 -1.48 -11.27
CA ASN A 114 18.46 -1.30 -12.66
C ASN A 114 19.17 0.06 -12.90
N GLY A 115 19.52 0.80 -11.84
CA GLY A 115 20.34 2.01 -11.91
C GLY A 115 19.55 3.33 -11.96
N PHE A 116 18.22 3.30 -11.85
CA PHE A 116 17.40 4.52 -11.83
C PHE A 116 17.22 5.03 -10.40
N GLU A 117 18.21 5.74 -9.86
CA GLU A 117 18.18 6.21 -8.46
C GLU A 117 16.99 7.14 -8.14
N PHE A 118 16.54 7.96 -9.10
CA PHE A 118 15.36 8.83 -8.92
C PHE A 118 14.10 8.04 -8.52
N ALA A 119 14.05 6.75 -8.85
CA ALA A 119 12.96 5.86 -8.49
C ALA A 119 12.86 5.66 -6.95
N ALA A 120 13.89 5.98 -6.17
CA ALA A 120 13.79 5.98 -4.70
C ALA A 120 12.75 7.01 -4.20
N LEU A 121 12.66 8.20 -4.83
CA LEU A 121 11.60 9.16 -4.52
C LEU A 121 10.22 8.62 -4.90
N LEU A 122 10.13 7.95 -6.05
CA LEU A 122 8.89 7.31 -6.50
C LEU A 122 8.44 6.20 -5.54
N LYS A 123 9.38 5.48 -4.92
CA LYS A 123 9.11 4.45 -3.92
C LYS A 123 8.50 5.05 -2.65
N LEU A 124 9.07 6.14 -2.14
CA LEU A 124 8.53 6.86 -0.98
C LEU A 124 7.16 7.46 -1.29
N LEU A 125 7.03 8.13 -2.45
CA LEU A 125 5.78 8.76 -2.85
C LEU A 125 4.67 7.72 -3.02
N SER A 126 4.94 6.61 -3.71
CA SER A 126 3.93 5.55 -3.90
C SER A 126 3.52 4.91 -2.57
N PHE A 127 4.45 4.71 -1.63
CA PHE A 127 4.15 4.24 -0.28
C PHE A 127 3.18 5.18 0.46
N PHE A 128 3.51 6.48 0.56
CA PHE A 128 2.67 7.44 1.28
C PHE A 128 1.33 7.68 0.61
N VAL A 129 1.30 7.73 -0.73
CA VAL A 129 0.05 7.86 -1.50
C VAL A 129 -0.85 6.65 -1.27
N PHE A 130 -0.31 5.43 -1.39
CA PHE A 130 -1.08 4.21 -1.15
C PHE A 130 -1.60 4.14 0.29
N LEU A 131 -0.74 4.42 1.28
CA LEU A 131 -1.12 4.49 2.69
C LEU A 131 -2.28 5.47 2.92
N THR A 132 -2.17 6.68 2.38
CA THR A 132 -3.20 7.71 2.50
C THR A 132 -4.51 7.27 1.86
N LEU A 133 -4.47 6.65 0.68
CA LEU A 133 -5.66 6.16 -0.01
C LEU A 133 -6.36 5.04 0.77
N ILE A 134 -5.60 4.08 1.30
CA ILE A 134 -6.15 2.97 2.07
C ILE A 134 -6.78 3.47 3.38
N LEU A 135 -6.13 4.41 4.08
CA LEU A 135 -6.69 5.04 5.28
C LEU A 135 -7.93 5.87 4.94
N TYR A 136 -7.92 6.60 3.82
CA TYR A 136 -9.07 7.37 3.34
C TYR A 136 -10.26 6.46 3.03
N ILE A 137 -10.06 5.36 2.31
CA ILE A 137 -11.12 4.39 2.01
C ILE A 137 -11.65 3.76 3.31
N SER A 138 -10.75 3.41 4.23
CA SER A 138 -11.11 2.88 5.55
C SER A 138 -11.99 3.86 6.33
N TRP A 139 -11.65 5.14 6.31
CA TRP A 139 -12.46 6.21 6.88
C TRP A 139 -13.83 6.34 6.21
N LEU A 140 -13.89 6.33 4.88
CA LEU A 140 -15.16 6.37 4.14
C LEU A 140 -16.09 5.21 4.50
N LEU A 141 -15.54 4.00 4.64
CA LEU A 141 -16.30 2.83 5.07
C LEU A 141 -16.80 2.98 6.50
N PHE A 142 -15.94 3.41 7.43
CA PHE A 142 -16.32 3.65 8.82
C PHE A 142 -17.43 4.70 8.94
N HIS A 143 -17.29 5.82 8.24
CA HIS A 143 -18.32 6.85 8.16
C HIS A 143 -19.63 6.31 7.59
N SER A 144 -19.56 5.48 6.54
CA SER A 144 -20.75 4.88 5.93
C SER A 144 -21.46 3.91 6.91
N ILE A 145 -20.74 3.18 7.75
CA ILE A 145 -21.35 2.31 8.79
C ILE A 145 -22.24 3.12 9.75
N ILE A 146 -21.82 4.34 10.10
CA ILE A 146 -22.52 5.21 11.06
C ILE A 146 -23.74 5.88 10.41
N HIS A 147 -23.60 6.33 9.16
CA HIS A 147 -24.57 7.21 8.51
C HIS A 147 -25.46 6.54 7.43
N ASP A 148 -25.22 5.27 7.08
CA ASP A 148 -26.03 4.45 6.14
C ASP A 148 -26.63 3.17 6.78
#